data_AF-A0A127SLI5-F1
#
_entry.id   AF-A0A127SLI5-F1
#
_cell.length_a   1.000
_cell.length_b   1.000
_cell.length_c   1.000
_cell.angle_alpha   90.00
_cell.angle_beta   90.00
_cell.angle_gamma   90.00
#
_symmetry.space_group_name_H-M   'P 1'
#
loop_
_entity.id
_entity.type
_entity.pdbx_description
1 polymer ?
#
loop_
_entity_poly.entity_id
_entity_poly.type
_entity_poly.pdbx_seq_one_letter_code
_entity_poly.pdbx_strand_id
1 'polypeptide(L)' 'KITEMCVPTNGELYSSDTACSGDIVILPNDVLQLNSILGNEILLPQ' A
#
# COMPACT_ATOMS: atom_id res chain seq x y z
N LYS A 1 0.60 4.74 -12.46
CA LYS A 1 -0.82 4.97 -12.09
C LYS A 1 -1.30 3.68 -11.44
N ILE A 2 -1.64 3.71 -10.15
CA ILE A 2 -2.20 2.54 -9.46
C ILE A 2 -3.58 2.29 -10.05
N THR A 3 -3.80 1.11 -10.60
CA THR A 3 -5.07 0.74 -11.24
C THR A 3 -6.02 0.03 -10.28
N GLU A 4 -5.47 -0.69 -9.30
CA GLU A 4 -6.21 -1.46 -8.30
C GLU A 4 -5.37 -1.58 -7.03
N MET A 5 -6.00 -1.67 -5.86
CA MET A 5 -5.33 -1.98 -4.60
C MET A 5 -6.25 -2.76 -3.68
N CYS A 6 -5.66 -3.52 -2.75
CA CYS A 6 -6.40 -4.30 -1.76
C CYS A 6 -5.98 -3.94 -0.34
N VAL A 7 -6.94 -3.87 0.58
CA VAL A 7 -6.72 -3.70 2.01
C VAL A 7 -6.91 -5.05 2.70
N PRO A 8 -5.92 -5.56 3.45
CA PRO A 8 -6.08 -6.72 4.28
C PRO A 8 -6.89 -6.35 5.54
N THR A 9 -7.95 -7.09 5.82
CA THR A 9 -8.80 -6.89 7.00
C THR A 9 -9.20 -8.24 7.55
N ASN A 10 -8.88 -8.51 8.82
CA ASN A 10 -9.24 -9.75 9.52
C ASN A 10 -8.89 -11.06 8.78
N GLY A 11 -7.78 -11.06 8.03
CA GLY A 11 -7.31 -12.24 7.29
C GLY A 11 -7.87 -12.37 5.87
N GLU A 12 -8.73 -11.45 5.45
CA GLU A 12 -9.26 -11.39 4.08
C GLU A 12 -8.72 -10.17 3.34
N LEU A 13 -8.71 -10.24 2.01
CA LEU A 13 -8.28 -9.14 1.13
C LEU A 13 -9.49 -8.52 0.44
N TYR A 14 -9.64 -7.22 0.61
CA TYR A 14 -10.73 -6.46 0.03
C TYR A 14 -10.20 -5.45 -0.98
N SER A 15 -10.74 -5.45 -2.20
CA SER A 15 -10.45 -4.40 -3.18
C SER A 15 -10.91 -3.04 -2.66
N SER A 16 -10.08 -2.01 -2.82
CA SER A 16 -10.39 -0.64 -2.41
C SER A 16 -9.91 0.36 -3.45
N ASP A 17 -10.66 1.44 -3.62
CA ASP A 17 -10.28 2.59 -4.46
C ASP A 17 -9.64 3.72 -3.63
N THR A 18 -9.70 3.62 -2.30
CA THR A 18 -9.11 4.61 -1.37
C THR A 18 -8.28 3.96 -0.27
N ALA A 19 -7.23 4.66 0.17
CA ALA A 19 -6.40 4.26 1.31
C ALA A 19 -6.14 5.48 2.19
N CYS A 20 -6.18 5.28 3.50
CA CYS A 20 -5.84 6.30 4.49
C CYS A 20 -4.36 6.24 4.86
N SER A 21 -3.85 7.34 5.43
CA SER A 21 -2.49 7.35 5.98
C SER A 21 -2.35 6.30 7.08
N GLY A 22 -1.35 5.42 6.94
CA GLY A 22 -1.11 4.31 7.87
C GLY A 22 -1.76 2.99 7.45
N ASP A 23 -2.62 2.98 6.43
CA ASP A 23 -3.15 1.73 5.90
C ASP A 23 -2.06 0.92 5.20
N ILE A 24 -2.06 -0.38 5.43
CA ILE A 24 -1.27 -1.33 4.65
C ILE A 24 -2.10 -1.69 3.43
N VAL A 25 -1.59 -1.41 2.23
CA VAL A 25 -2.24 -1.78 0.97
C VAL A 25 -1.37 -2.72 0.16
N ILE A 26 -2.01 -3.67 -0.53
CA ILE A 26 -1.36 -4.55 -1.50
C ILE A 26 -1.63 -4.01 -2.89
N LEU A 27 -0.54 -3.76 -3.64
CA LEU A 27 -0.58 -3.37 -5.04
C LEU A 27 -0.36 -4.60 -5.91
N PRO A 28 -1.36 -5.05 -6.70
CA PRO A 28 -1.21 -6.19 -7.58
C PRO A 28 -0.24 -5.87 -8.71
N ASN A 29 0.59 -6.85 -9.09
CA ASN A 29 1.61 -6.74 -10.14
C ASN A 29 2.71 -5.71 -9.87
N ASP A 30 2.83 -5.23 -8.64
CA ASP A 30 3.97 -4.41 -8.22
C ASP A 30 5.06 -5.29 -7.59
N VAL A 31 6.32 -4.94 -7.84
CA VAL A 31 7.48 -5.65 -7.27
C VAL A 31 8.21 -4.71 -6.33
N LEU A 32 7.99 -4.94 -5.05
CA LEU A 32 8.71 -4.25 -4.00
C LEU A 32 9.99 -5.02 -3.65
N GLN A 33 11.14 -4.34 -3.71
CA GLN A 33 12.36 -4.90 -3.14
C GLN A 33 12.26 -4.82 -1.61
N LEU A 34 12.80 -5.83 -0.93
CA LEU A 34 12.87 -5.84 0.52
C LEU A 34 13.58 -4.56 1.01
N ASN A 35 12.97 -3.88 1.99
CA ASN A 35 13.40 -2.57 2.52
C ASN A 35 13.19 -1.36 1.59
N SER A 36 12.53 -1.51 0.45
CA SER A 36 12.07 -0.35 -0.32
C SER A 36 10.95 0.37 0.41
N ILE A 37 11.07 1.69 0.49
CA ILE A 37 10.01 2.54 1.00
C ILE A 37 9.10 2.90 -0.17
N LEU A 38 7.83 2.51 -0.10
CA LEU A 38 6.81 3.00 -1.02
C LEU A 38 6.15 4.23 -0.40
N GLY A 39 6.65 5.40 -0.75
CA GLY A 39 6.21 6.67 -0.19
C GLY A 39 7.33 7.69 -0.24
N ASN A 40 7.03 8.90 -0.69
CA ASN A 40 7.99 10.00 -0.79
C ASN A 40 8.75 10.16 0.55
N GLU A 41 10.06 9.95 0.54
CA GLU A 41 10.92 9.95 1.74
C GLU A 41 10.86 11.28 2.53
N ILE A 42 10.39 12.35 1.89
CA ILE A 42 10.18 13.67 2.49
C ILE A 42 9.04 13.68 3.53
N LEU A 43 8.11 12.70 3.48
CA LEU A 43 6.86 12.72 4.25
C LEU A 43 6.78 11.67 5.38
N LEU A 44 7.82 10.88 5.61
CA LEU A 44 7.85 10.01 6.78
C LEU A 44 8.18 10.85 8.03
N PRO A 45 7.44 10.68 9.15
CA PRO A 45 7.77 11.38 10.38
C PRO A 45 9.15 10.93 10.87
N GLN A 46 9.98 11.90 11.26
CA GLN A 46 11.29 11.65 11.88
C GLN A 46 11.14 11.10 13.30
#